data_AF-A0A7U2HUU4-F1
#
_entry.id   AF-A0A7U2HUU4-F1
#
_cell.length_a   1.000
_cell.length_b   1.000
_cell.length_c   1.000
_cell.angle_alpha   90.00
_cell.angle_beta   90.00
_cell.angle_gamma   90.00
#
_symmetry.space_group_name_H-M   'P 1'
#
loop_
_entity.id
_entity.type
_entity.pdbx_description
1 polymer ?
#
loop_
_entity_poly.entity_id
_entity_poly.type
_entity_poly.pdbx_seq_one_letter_code
_entity_poly.pdbx_strand_id
1 'polypeptide(L)'
;MPVITITLENKLYDLYNEVFEIIDSCTFAAKSISPTMWQAFELIHRTFKAGAELYLEDMLPALENFVNYGTQTLIQNRPYLDAIVDMVRTIFKDDKVGGVDRICGCKLAEIIMLNMRGHVDDYVPEFISLTMQVLTNEEPKVKSLKIHLMEVVINSIYYNPALALHVLESNGWTNKFFSLWFSSIDNFSRVHDKKLCISAICALLTLQAESVPVSVQQGWPRLLQGVVRLFQTLPAALKNREEAKREDNFDFANEYEEEEDEEWEQEADWNAEAEEPEDVKDESAAYLEFLNEEAQKFSSVDDEDDDELEEESLLETPLDKVEPYSMFKHALLRLQQEQPALYENLTKNLNPEEQQVVQGAVHQADVIAQAQVQAQQAVANGGVPPQL
;
A
#
# COMPACT_ATOMS: atom_id res chain seq x y z
N MET A 1 -22.62 4.94 16.57
CA MET A 1 -22.57 3.75 17.44
C MET A 1 -23.86 2.91 17.42
N PRO A 2 -25.08 3.44 17.67
CA PRO A 2 -26.28 2.61 17.67
C PRO A 2 -26.54 1.89 16.34
N VAL A 3 -26.39 2.60 15.21
CA VAL A 3 -26.51 2.03 13.86
C VAL A 3 -25.49 0.91 13.64
N ILE A 4 -24.21 1.18 13.90
CA ILE A 4 -23.11 0.18 13.84
C ILE A 4 -23.47 -1.09 14.63
N THR A 5 -23.95 -0.91 15.87
CA THR A 5 -24.30 -2.03 16.76
C THR A 5 -25.44 -2.86 16.17
N ILE A 6 -26.54 -2.20 15.78
CA ILE A 6 -27.72 -2.88 15.22
C ILE A 6 -27.35 -3.63 13.94
N THR A 7 -26.60 -3.00 13.03
CA THR A 7 -26.20 -3.62 11.76
C THR A 7 -25.36 -4.87 11.98
N LEU A 8 -24.30 -4.76 12.78
CA LEU A 8 -23.34 -5.85 12.97
C LEU A 8 -23.91 -6.98 13.85
N GLU A 9 -24.66 -6.67 14.91
CA GLU A 9 -25.23 -7.70 15.79
C GLU A 9 -26.39 -8.48 15.13
N ASN A 10 -27.18 -7.83 14.28
CA ASN A 10 -28.28 -8.47 13.58
C ASN A 10 -27.88 -9.04 12.21
N LYS A 11 -26.59 -8.97 11.85
CA LYS A 11 -26.05 -9.46 10.58
C LYS A 11 -26.78 -8.91 9.36
N LEU A 12 -27.01 -7.60 9.36
CA LEU A 12 -27.60 -6.90 8.21
C LEU A 12 -26.51 -6.70 7.15
N TYR A 13 -26.18 -7.76 6.42
CA TYR A 13 -25.07 -7.80 5.46
C TYR A 13 -25.15 -6.70 4.41
N ASP A 14 -26.36 -6.36 3.97
CA ASP A 14 -26.62 -5.30 2.98
C ASP A 14 -26.22 -3.90 3.46
N LEU A 15 -25.87 -3.74 4.74
CA LEU A 15 -25.47 -2.46 5.35
C LEU A 15 -24.02 -2.48 5.87
N TYR A 16 -23.24 -3.52 5.56
CA TYR A 16 -21.89 -3.68 6.09
C TYR A 16 -20.95 -2.64 5.52
N ASN A 17 -20.95 -2.45 4.20
CA ASN A 17 -20.08 -1.50 3.53
C ASN A 17 -20.28 -0.09 4.12
N GLU A 18 -21.52 0.38 4.21
CA GLU A 18 -21.85 1.71 4.74
C GLU A 18 -21.41 1.87 6.20
N VAL A 19 -21.53 0.80 7.01
CA VAL A 19 -21.09 0.87 8.41
C VAL A 19 -19.57 0.92 8.52
N PHE A 20 -18.82 0.20 7.68
CA PHE A 20 -17.36 0.25 7.69
C PHE A 20 -16.85 1.58 7.13
N GLU A 21 -17.46 2.11 6.05
CA GLU A 21 -17.18 3.45 5.53
C GLU A 21 -17.44 4.56 6.56
N ILE A 22 -18.53 4.46 7.34
CA ILE A 22 -18.80 5.40 8.43
C ILE A 22 -17.69 5.36 9.49
N ILE A 23 -17.22 4.17 9.85
CA ILE A 23 -16.15 4.00 10.85
C ILE A 23 -14.84 4.55 10.30
N ASP A 24 -14.49 4.19 9.07
CA ASP A 24 -13.32 4.68 8.35
C ASP A 24 -13.33 6.22 8.30
N SER A 25 -14.37 6.82 7.71
CA SER A 25 -14.53 8.28 7.60
C SER A 25 -14.40 8.99 8.96
N CYS A 26 -15.05 8.48 10.01
CA CYS A 26 -14.97 9.08 11.34
C CYS A 26 -13.55 9.00 11.94
N THR A 27 -12.87 7.88 11.76
CA THR A 27 -11.54 7.64 12.32
C THR A 27 -10.47 8.40 11.53
N PHE A 28 -10.60 8.46 10.21
CA PHE A 28 -9.75 9.23 9.31
C PHE A 28 -9.86 10.74 9.58
N ALA A 29 -11.09 11.28 9.65
CA ALA A 29 -11.30 12.70 9.91
C ALA A 29 -10.77 13.13 11.30
N ALA A 30 -10.90 12.26 12.30
CA ALA A 30 -10.43 12.54 13.65
C ALA A 30 -8.91 12.33 13.84
N LYS A 31 -8.25 11.58 12.95
CA LYS A 31 -6.85 11.12 13.07
C LYS A 31 -6.53 10.55 14.46
N SER A 32 -7.52 9.96 15.11
CA SER A 32 -7.46 9.43 16.48
C SER A 32 -8.61 8.44 16.73
N ILE A 33 -8.39 7.45 17.60
CA ILE A 33 -9.39 6.43 17.91
C ILE A 33 -10.00 6.69 19.29
N SER A 34 -11.30 7.01 19.31
CA SER A 34 -12.05 7.22 20.54
C SER A 34 -12.40 5.89 21.25
N PRO A 35 -12.71 5.91 22.56
CA PRO A 35 -13.17 4.72 23.28
C PRO A 35 -14.40 4.05 22.64
N THR A 36 -15.30 4.87 22.07
CA THR A 36 -16.48 4.37 21.35
C THR A 36 -16.10 3.63 20.07
N MET A 37 -15.07 4.09 19.35
CA MET A 37 -14.61 3.39 18.14
C MET A 37 -13.88 2.09 18.48
N TRP A 38 -13.21 1.98 19.63
CA TRP A 38 -12.71 0.69 20.09
C TRP A 38 -13.83 -0.32 20.38
N GLN A 39 -15.00 0.13 20.84
CA GLN A 39 -16.17 -0.77 20.94
C GLN A 39 -16.66 -1.21 19.55
N ALA A 40 -16.61 -0.32 18.55
CA ALA A 40 -16.89 -0.68 17.16
C ALA A 40 -15.88 -1.70 16.62
N PHE A 41 -14.58 -1.53 16.91
CA PHE A 41 -13.54 -2.51 16.57
C PHE A 41 -13.84 -3.91 17.12
N GLU A 42 -14.27 -4.02 18.38
CA GLU A 42 -14.67 -5.31 18.96
C GLU A 42 -15.85 -5.96 18.21
N LEU A 43 -16.78 -5.14 17.70
CA LEU A 43 -17.88 -5.62 16.86
C LEU A 43 -17.38 -6.06 15.47
N ILE A 44 -16.47 -5.31 14.84
CA ILE A 44 -15.85 -5.70 13.56
C ILE A 44 -15.20 -7.07 13.69
N HIS A 45 -14.35 -7.28 14.71
CA HIS A 45 -13.70 -8.57 14.93
C HIS A 45 -14.70 -9.70 15.20
N ARG A 46 -15.71 -9.45 16.04
CA ARG A 46 -16.76 -10.43 16.31
C ARG A 46 -17.53 -10.81 15.04
N THR A 47 -17.87 -9.83 14.20
CA THR A 47 -18.57 -10.03 12.93
C THR A 47 -17.72 -10.84 11.97
N PHE A 48 -16.44 -10.48 11.80
CA PHE A 48 -15.48 -11.24 11.01
C PHE A 48 -15.46 -12.72 11.43
N LYS A 49 -15.31 -13.01 12.73
CA LYS A 49 -15.32 -14.38 13.27
C LYS A 49 -16.66 -15.10 13.18
N ALA A 50 -17.75 -14.40 12.90
CA ALA A 50 -19.10 -14.94 12.82
C ALA A 50 -19.51 -15.33 11.39
N GLY A 51 -18.55 -15.45 10.46
CA GLY A 51 -18.76 -15.87 9.08
C GLY A 51 -18.75 -14.74 8.06
N ALA A 52 -18.14 -13.59 8.37
CA ALA A 52 -18.04 -12.43 7.48
C ALA A 52 -16.61 -12.21 6.97
N GLU A 53 -15.83 -13.28 6.83
CA GLU A 53 -14.43 -13.21 6.40
C GLU A 53 -14.28 -12.63 4.99
N LEU A 54 -15.26 -12.85 4.11
CA LEU A 54 -15.31 -12.32 2.74
C LEU A 54 -15.61 -10.82 2.64
N TYR A 55 -15.94 -10.17 3.76
CA TYR A 55 -16.13 -8.71 3.84
C TYR A 55 -14.87 -7.99 4.34
N LEU A 56 -13.72 -8.68 4.35
CA LEU A 56 -12.48 -8.08 4.86
C LEU A 56 -12.05 -6.88 4.03
N GLU A 57 -12.27 -6.91 2.73
CA GLU A 57 -11.99 -5.78 1.82
C GLU A 57 -12.73 -4.52 2.28
N ASP A 58 -14.03 -4.62 2.55
CA ASP A 58 -14.84 -3.52 3.08
C ASP A 58 -14.41 -3.09 4.49
N MET A 59 -13.93 -4.02 5.32
CA MET A 59 -13.44 -3.71 6.67
C MET A 59 -12.06 -3.03 6.67
N LEU A 60 -11.27 -3.23 5.62
CA LEU A 60 -9.84 -2.93 5.60
C LEU A 60 -9.53 -1.45 5.89
N PRO A 61 -10.17 -0.46 5.24
CA PRO A 61 -9.87 0.95 5.49
C PRO A 61 -10.05 1.35 6.95
N ALA A 62 -11.16 0.88 7.57
CA ALA A 62 -11.42 1.12 8.99
C ALA A 62 -10.34 0.45 9.87
N LEU A 63 -9.95 -0.79 9.58
CA LEU A 63 -8.92 -1.52 10.33
C LEU A 63 -7.54 -0.84 10.22
N GLU A 64 -7.19 -0.32 9.06
CA GLU A 64 -5.95 0.42 8.84
C GLU A 64 -5.91 1.70 9.69
N ASN A 65 -7.02 2.43 9.79
CA ASN A 65 -7.12 3.58 10.70
C ASN A 65 -6.95 3.20 12.17
N PHE A 66 -7.51 2.06 12.61
CA PHE A 66 -7.27 1.56 13.97
C PHE A 66 -5.79 1.30 14.23
N VAL A 67 -5.04 0.83 13.24
CA VAL A 67 -3.59 0.60 13.37
C VAL A 67 -2.81 1.91 13.36
N ASN A 68 -3.07 2.78 12.38
CA ASN A 68 -2.37 4.04 12.18
C ASN A 68 -2.60 5.04 13.33
N TYR A 69 -3.84 5.21 13.76
CA TYR A 69 -4.21 6.22 14.77
C TYR A 69 -4.35 5.64 16.17
N GLY A 70 -4.44 4.31 16.29
CA GLY A 70 -4.60 3.57 17.54
C GLY A 70 -3.34 2.87 18.05
N THR A 71 -2.19 3.05 17.40
CA THR A 71 -0.94 2.31 17.66
C THR A 71 -0.58 2.19 19.15
N GLN A 72 -0.65 3.28 19.90
CA GLN A 72 -0.32 3.27 21.34
C GLN A 72 -1.26 2.40 22.15
N THR A 73 -2.55 2.38 21.80
CA THR A 73 -3.55 1.54 22.47
C THR A 73 -3.32 0.07 22.12
N LEU A 74 -2.99 -0.26 20.88
CA LEU A 74 -2.68 -1.63 20.44
C LEU A 74 -1.45 -2.19 21.16
N ILE A 75 -0.40 -1.39 21.31
CA ILE A 75 0.82 -1.79 22.04
C ILE A 75 0.51 -2.08 23.52
N GLN A 76 -0.33 -1.25 24.15
CA GLN A 76 -0.68 -1.38 25.57
C GLN A 76 -1.73 -2.45 25.83
N ASN A 77 -2.62 -2.72 24.86
CA ASN A 77 -3.77 -3.58 25.00
C ASN A 77 -3.68 -4.75 24.01
N ARG A 78 -2.88 -5.75 24.40
CA ARG A 78 -2.54 -6.90 23.56
C ARG A 78 -3.75 -7.63 22.94
N PRO A 79 -4.88 -7.82 23.63
CA PRO A 79 -6.06 -8.45 23.02
C PRO A 79 -6.56 -7.78 21.74
N TYR A 80 -6.46 -6.46 21.60
CA TYR A 80 -6.85 -5.79 20.36
C TYR A 80 -5.87 -6.09 19.22
N LEU A 81 -4.58 -6.08 19.51
CA LEU A 81 -3.57 -6.46 18.54
C LEU A 81 -3.71 -7.94 18.13
N ASP A 82 -3.91 -8.84 19.09
CA ASP A 82 -4.20 -10.26 18.84
C ASP A 82 -5.42 -10.43 17.93
N ALA A 83 -6.46 -9.60 18.08
CA ALA A 83 -7.65 -9.65 17.24
C ALA A 83 -7.36 -9.31 15.78
N ILE A 84 -6.55 -8.28 15.50
CA ILE A 84 -6.15 -7.94 14.11
C ILE A 84 -5.26 -9.04 13.53
N VAL A 85 -4.29 -9.52 14.29
CA VAL A 85 -3.43 -10.64 13.87
C VAL A 85 -4.24 -11.90 13.61
N ASP A 86 -5.29 -12.15 14.41
CA ASP A 86 -6.20 -13.27 14.21
C ASP A 86 -6.98 -13.18 12.90
N MET A 87 -7.34 -11.97 12.43
CA MET A 87 -7.94 -11.79 11.10
C MET A 87 -6.97 -12.21 10.01
N VAL A 88 -5.73 -11.71 10.03
CA VAL A 88 -4.67 -12.11 9.08
C VAL A 88 -4.48 -13.63 9.10
N ARG A 89 -4.36 -14.23 10.29
CA ARG A 89 -4.20 -15.67 10.45
C ARG A 89 -5.39 -16.46 9.88
N THR A 90 -6.61 -15.97 10.08
CA THR A 90 -7.82 -16.65 9.61
C THR A 90 -7.86 -16.66 8.08
N ILE A 91 -7.60 -15.53 7.43
CA ILE A 91 -7.55 -15.40 5.96
C ILE A 91 -6.55 -16.37 5.34
N PHE A 92 -5.34 -16.47 5.90
CA PHE A 92 -4.31 -17.34 5.33
C PHE A 92 -4.53 -18.84 5.59
N LYS A 93 -5.41 -19.21 6.53
CA LYS A 93 -5.69 -20.61 6.87
C LYS A 93 -7.01 -21.13 6.32
N ASP A 94 -7.85 -20.26 5.79
CA ASP A 94 -9.13 -20.66 5.22
C ASP A 94 -8.96 -20.98 3.73
N ASP A 95 -9.24 -22.23 3.36
CA ASP A 95 -9.16 -22.70 1.97
C ASP A 95 -10.22 -22.07 1.06
N LYS A 96 -11.24 -21.42 1.63
CA LYS A 96 -12.32 -20.76 0.87
C LYS A 96 -11.97 -19.35 0.42
N VAL A 97 -10.92 -18.78 1.01
CA VAL A 97 -10.57 -17.38 0.90
C VAL A 97 -9.66 -17.17 -0.32
N GLY A 98 -10.01 -16.18 -1.13
CA GLY A 98 -9.43 -15.95 -2.45
C GLY A 98 -8.11 -15.17 -2.42
N GLY A 99 -7.63 -14.80 -3.61
CA GLY A 99 -6.42 -13.98 -3.74
C GLY A 99 -6.59 -12.56 -3.18
N VAL A 100 -7.77 -11.95 -3.41
CA VAL A 100 -8.11 -10.59 -2.96
C VAL A 100 -8.09 -10.49 -1.43
N ASP A 101 -8.74 -11.43 -0.75
CA ASP A 101 -8.75 -11.45 0.71
C ASP A 101 -7.35 -11.62 1.31
N ARG A 102 -6.50 -12.45 0.67
CA ARG A 102 -5.09 -12.63 1.08
C ARG A 102 -4.28 -11.35 0.87
N ILE A 103 -4.57 -10.55 -0.16
CA ILE A 103 -4.01 -9.21 -0.32
C ILE A 103 -4.41 -8.33 0.87
N CYS A 104 -5.68 -8.33 1.28
CA CYS A 104 -6.13 -7.60 2.47
C CYS A 104 -5.39 -8.05 3.74
N GLY A 105 -5.20 -9.36 3.91
CA GLY A 105 -4.39 -9.92 5.00
C GLY A 105 -2.92 -9.47 4.97
N CYS A 106 -2.33 -9.34 3.77
CA CYS A 106 -0.97 -8.80 3.61
C CYS A 106 -0.89 -7.34 4.04
N LYS A 107 -1.83 -6.50 3.56
CA LYS A 107 -1.91 -5.07 3.92
C LYS A 107 -2.03 -4.86 5.43
N LEU A 108 -2.87 -5.65 6.11
CA LEU A 108 -2.98 -5.64 7.56
C LEU A 108 -1.67 -6.04 8.27
N ALA A 109 -1.01 -7.12 7.83
CA ALA A 109 0.27 -7.53 8.40
C ALA A 109 1.34 -6.45 8.20
N GLU A 110 1.34 -5.81 7.03
CA GLU A 110 2.26 -4.77 6.66
C GLU A 110 2.09 -3.52 7.54
N ILE A 111 0.87 -2.99 7.64
CA ILE A 111 0.61 -1.77 8.40
C ILE A 111 0.87 -1.94 9.89
N ILE A 112 0.64 -3.14 10.44
CA ILE A 112 1.02 -3.53 11.80
C ILE A 112 2.54 -3.37 11.98
N MET A 113 3.34 -3.97 11.09
CA MET A 113 4.80 -3.93 11.19
C MET A 113 5.36 -2.51 10.97
N LEU A 114 4.80 -1.74 10.04
CA LEU A 114 5.23 -0.36 9.79
C LEU A 114 5.00 0.55 10.99
N ASN A 115 3.85 0.42 11.67
CA ASN A 115 3.49 1.30 12.80
C ASN A 115 4.08 0.84 14.14
N MET A 116 4.27 -0.46 14.36
CA MET A 116 4.62 -1.03 15.68
C MET A 116 6.04 -1.62 15.72
N ARG A 117 7.00 -0.92 15.11
CA ARG A 117 8.40 -1.34 15.10
C ARG A 117 8.98 -1.51 16.51
N GLY A 118 9.49 -2.71 16.82
CA GLY A 118 9.99 -3.12 18.13
C GLY A 118 8.95 -3.58 19.15
N HIS A 119 7.67 -3.71 18.75
CA HIS A 119 6.56 -4.10 19.63
C HIS A 119 5.78 -5.36 19.16
N VAL A 120 6.13 -5.91 17.99
CA VAL A 120 5.44 -7.04 17.33
C VAL A 120 6.40 -8.15 16.89
N ASP A 121 7.64 -8.18 17.43
CA ASP A 121 8.66 -9.17 17.07
C ASP A 121 8.17 -10.63 17.16
N ASP A 122 7.24 -10.94 18.05
CA ASP A 122 6.68 -12.28 18.21
C ASP A 122 5.68 -12.70 17.11
N TYR A 123 5.10 -11.75 16.37
CA TYR A 123 4.23 -12.04 15.22
C TYR A 123 4.99 -12.10 13.90
N VAL A 124 6.17 -11.47 13.80
CA VAL A 124 6.99 -11.45 12.57
C VAL A 124 7.26 -12.87 12.02
N PRO A 125 7.63 -13.89 12.83
CA PRO A 125 7.80 -15.24 12.33
C PRO A 125 6.53 -15.85 11.73
N GLU A 126 5.35 -15.54 12.31
CA GLU A 126 4.07 -16.00 11.79
C GLU A 126 3.77 -15.35 10.43
N PHE A 127 3.92 -14.03 10.31
CA PHE A 127 3.68 -13.33 9.04
C PHE A 127 4.58 -13.83 7.91
N ILE A 128 5.88 -14.01 8.17
CA ILE A 128 6.81 -14.61 7.19
C ILE A 128 6.36 -16.02 6.82
N SER A 129 5.95 -16.83 7.79
CA SER A 129 5.55 -18.22 7.53
C SER A 129 4.29 -18.31 6.69
N LEU A 130 3.28 -17.49 6.98
CA LEU A 130 2.02 -17.47 6.23
C LEU A 130 2.27 -17.08 4.76
N THR A 131 3.05 -16.03 4.51
CA THR A 131 3.29 -15.56 3.13
C THR A 131 4.26 -16.45 2.36
N MET A 132 5.35 -16.91 2.99
CA MET A 132 6.31 -17.80 2.33
C MET A 132 5.68 -19.14 1.96
N GLN A 133 4.78 -19.69 2.78
CA GLN A 133 4.08 -20.93 2.45
C GLN A 133 3.26 -20.79 1.16
N VAL A 134 2.54 -19.68 0.99
CA VAL A 134 1.80 -19.41 -0.25
C VAL A 134 2.77 -19.22 -1.43
N LEU A 135 3.82 -18.41 -1.24
CA LEU A 135 4.83 -18.16 -2.28
C LEU A 135 5.55 -19.43 -2.75
N THR A 136 5.81 -20.41 -1.86
CA THR A 136 6.58 -21.61 -2.21
C THR A 136 5.76 -22.84 -2.53
N ASN A 137 4.56 -22.98 -1.96
CA ASN A 137 3.78 -24.22 -2.07
C ASN A 137 2.65 -24.10 -3.09
N GLU A 138 2.07 -22.90 -3.23
CA GLU A 138 0.90 -22.67 -4.09
C GLU A 138 1.26 -21.98 -5.40
N GLU A 139 2.40 -21.29 -5.46
CA GLU A 139 2.88 -20.51 -6.62
C GLU A 139 1.76 -19.60 -7.20
N PRO A 140 1.44 -18.48 -6.52
CA PRO A 140 0.33 -17.62 -6.90
C PRO A 140 0.51 -17.12 -8.33
N LYS A 141 -0.52 -17.32 -9.16
CA LYS A 141 -0.53 -16.91 -10.58
C LYS A 141 -0.77 -15.41 -10.74
N VAL A 142 -1.60 -14.84 -9.88
CA VAL A 142 -1.95 -13.42 -9.90
C VAL A 142 -0.75 -12.59 -9.45
N LYS A 143 -0.33 -11.65 -10.30
CA LYS A 143 0.88 -10.85 -10.09
C LYS A 143 0.73 -9.95 -8.85
N SER A 144 -0.42 -9.31 -8.68
CA SER A 144 -0.73 -8.43 -7.55
C SER A 144 -0.60 -9.16 -6.20
N LEU A 145 -1.17 -10.37 -6.07
CA LEU A 145 -1.05 -11.19 -4.87
C LEU A 145 0.42 -11.55 -4.58
N LYS A 146 1.17 -11.94 -5.60
CA LYS A 146 2.59 -12.29 -5.45
C LYS A 146 3.41 -11.12 -4.90
N ILE A 147 3.12 -9.90 -5.35
CA ILE A 147 3.78 -8.67 -4.88
C ILE A 147 3.47 -8.44 -3.40
N HIS A 148 2.19 -8.42 -3.00
CA HIS A 148 1.80 -8.19 -1.61
C HIS A 148 2.35 -9.26 -0.64
N LEU A 149 2.40 -10.53 -1.07
CA LEU A 149 3.05 -11.59 -0.29
C LEU A 149 4.55 -11.33 -0.09
N MET A 150 5.24 -10.83 -1.12
CA MET A 150 6.64 -10.44 -1.00
C MET A 150 6.80 -9.20 -0.11
N GLU A 151 5.92 -8.21 -0.20
CA GLU A 151 5.94 -6.99 0.61
C GLU A 151 5.91 -7.28 2.11
N VAL A 152 5.11 -8.25 2.56
CA VAL A 152 5.12 -8.68 3.98
C VAL A 152 6.51 -9.18 4.41
N VAL A 153 7.20 -9.95 3.57
CA VAL A 153 8.55 -10.47 3.88
C VAL A 153 9.60 -9.35 3.78
N ILE A 154 9.50 -8.47 2.78
CA ILE A 154 10.39 -7.30 2.63
C ILE A 154 10.22 -6.36 3.82
N ASN A 155 8.99 -6.11 4.24
CA ASN A 155 8.69 -5.31 5.42
C ASN A 155 9.19 -5.97 6.70
N SER A 156 9.10 -7.30 6.81
CA SER A 156 9.72 -8.03 7.93
C SER A 156 11.24 -7.82 7.98
N ILE A 157 11.91 -7.78 6.82
CA ILE A 157 13.33 -7.46 6.71
C ILE A 157 13.61 -6.01 7.12
N TYR A 158 12.80 -5.05 6.64
CA TYR A 158 12.93 -3.65 7.03
C TYR A 158 12.70 -3.44 8.53
N TYR A 159 11.71 -4.14 9.09
CA TYR A 159 11.34 -4.16 10.49
C TYR A 159 12.51 -4.59 11.37
N ASN A 160 12.98 -5.82 11.19
CA ASN A 160 14.09 -6.42 11.94
C ASN A 160 14.82 -7.43 11.04
N PRO A 161 15.90 -7.02 10.36
CA PRO A 161 16.54 -7.85 9.35
C PRO A 161 17.17 -9.12 9.94
N ALA A 162 17.68 -9.06 11.18
CA ALA A 162 18.26 -10.23 11.84
C ALA A 162 17.19 -11.29 12.16
N LEU A 163 16.04 -10.87 12.68
CA LEU A 163 14.91 -11.76 12.96
C LEU A 163 14.36 -12.37 11.67
N ALA A 164 14.10 -11.55 10.65
CA ALA A 164 13.56 -12.02 9.38
C ALA A 164 14.49 -13.04 8.69
N LEU A 165 15.80 -12.75 8.65
CA LEU A 165 16.79 -13.68 8.09
C LEU A 165 16.86 -14.98 8.90
N HIS A 166 16.78 -14.92 10.23
CA HIS A 166 16.77 -16.12 11.06
C HIS A 166 15.57 -17.02 10.74
N VAL A 167 14.37 -16.45 10.62
CA VAL A 167 13.15 -17.19 10.26
C VAL A 167 13.29 -17.80 8.86
N LEU A 168 13.73 -17.02 7.87
CA LEU A 168 13.94 -17.52 6.50
C LEU A 168 14.97 -18.65 6.45
N GLU A 169 16.09 -18.54 7.18
CA GLU A 169 17.14 -19.57 7.22
C GLU A 169 16.66 -20.85 7.88
N SER A 170 15.98 -20.73 9.02
CA SER A 170 15.49 -21.88 9.78
C SER A 170 14.51 -22.75 8.97
N ASN A 171 13.82 -22.16 8.00
CA ASN A 171 12.89 -22.84 7.10
C ASN A 171 13.50 -23.16 5.72
N GLY A 172 14.77 -22.82 5.47
CA GLY A 172 15.42 -23.04 4.17
C GLY A 172 14.85 -22.18 3.03
N TRP A 173 14.25 -21.04 3.34
CA TRP A 173 13.57 -20.16 2.41
C TRP A 173 14.42 -19.01 1.88
N THR A 174 15.50 -18.64 2.55
CA THR A 174 16.27 -17.42 2.26
C THR A 174 16.69 -17.30 0.79
N ASN A 175 17.37 -18.31 0.25
CA ASN A 175 17.83 -18.27 -1.15
C ASN A 175 16.67 -18.19 -2.15
N LYS A 176 15.57 -18.88 -1.86
CA LYS A 176 14.36 -18.86 -2.70
C LYS A 176 13.75 -17.46 -2.70
N PHE A 177 13.57 -16.88 -1.51
CA PHE A 177 12.98 -15.56 -1.36
C PHE A 177 13.80 -14.47 -2.06
N PHE A 178 15.11 -14.39 -1.82
CA PHE A 178 15.95 -13.38 -2.48
C PHE A 178 16.02 -13.58 -3.99
N SER A 179 16.03 -14.82 -4.48
CA SER A 179 15.95 -15.08 -5.91
C SER A 179 14.62 -14.58 -6.49
N LEU A 180 13.51 -14.86 -5.81
CA LEU A 180 12.18 -14.41 -6.21
C LEU A 180 12.09 -12.88 -6.22
N TRP A 181 12.44 -12.25 -5.11
CA TRP A 181 12.39 -10.80 -4.93
C TRP A 181 13.18 -10.07 -6.02
N PHE A 182 14.44 -10.43 -6.24
CA PHE A 182 15.25 -9.76 -7.26
C PHE A 182 14.86 -10.10 -8.70
N SER A 183 14.32 -11.30 -8.96
CA SER A 183 13.77 -11.63 -10.28
C SER A 183 12.50 -10.85 -10.62
N SER A 184 11.79 -10.39 -9.59
CA SER A 184 10.53 -9.64 -9.71
C SER A 184 10.70 -8.16 -9.37
N ILE A 185 11.94 -7.65 -9.32
CA ILE A 185 12.22 -6.27 -8.87
C ILE A 185 11.55 -5.21 -9.74
N ASP A 186 11.36 -5.52 -11.03
CA ASP A 186 10.67 -4.67 -12.00
C ASP A 186 9.16 -4.62 -11.82
N ASN A 187 8.58 -5.59 -11.10
CA ASN A 187 7.14 -5.67 -10.89
C ASN A 187 6.65 -4.73 -9.78
N PHE A 188 7.55 -4.22 -8.94
CA PHE A 188 7.22 -3.24 -7.90
C PHE A 188 7.10 -1.84 -8.53
N SER A 189 5.91 -1.51 -9.01
CA SER A 189 5.62 -0.29 -9.79
C SER A 189 5.34 0.93 -8.90
N ARG A 190 4.71 0.74 -7.74
CA ARG A 190 4.23 1.83 -6.86
C ARG A 190 5.38 2.52 -6.12
N VAL A 191 5.18 3.78 -5.74
CA VAL A 191 6.12 4.55 -4.90
C VAL A 191 6.29 3.87 -3.55
N HIS A 192 5.19 3.40 -2.97
CA HIS A 192 5.17 2.62 -1.73
C HIS A 192 6.12 1.41 -1.82
N ASP A 193 5.93 0.54 -2.80
CA ASP A 193 6.72 -0.68 -3.00
C ASP A 193 8.22 -0.38 -3.13
N LYS A 194 8.55 0.65 -3.93
CA LYS A 194 9.92 1.07 -4.17
C LYS A 194 10.56 1.60 -2.88
N LYS A 195 9.85 2.43 -2.11
CA LYS A 195 10.32 2.91 -0.81
C LYS A 195 10.55 1.75 0.15
N LEU A 196 9.64 0.77 0.20
CA LEU A 196 9.74 -0.39 1.06
C LEU A 196 10.96 -1.24 0.71
N CYS A 197 11.13 -1.54 -0.59
CA CYS A 197 12.28 -2.29 -1.10
C CYS A 197 13.61 -1.58 -0.81
N ILE A 198 13.71 -0.28 -1.10
CA ILE A 198 14.92 0.51 -0.82
C ILE A 198 15.22 0.48 0.68
N SER A 199 14.20 0.66 1.52
CA SER A 199 14.34 0.69 2.97
C SER A 199 14.82 -0.66 3.54
N ALA A 200 14.26 -1.76 3.04
CA ALA A 200 14.69 -3.11 3.39
C ALA A 200 16.13 -3.39 2.94
N ILE A 201 16.50 -3.00 1.72
CA ILE A 201 17.89 -3.17 1.24
C ILE A 201 18.86 -2.32 2.08
N CYS A 202 18.50 -1.09 2.44
CA CYS A 202 19.31 -0.26 3.33
C CYS A 202 19.51 -0.92 4.71
N ALA A 203 18.46 -1.54 5.26
CA ALA A 203 18.54 -2.30 6.50
C ALA A 203 19.50 -3.51 6.37
N LEU A 204 19.46 -4.23 5.24
CA LEU A 204 20.37 -5.34 4.96
C LEU A 204 21.83 -4.88 4.77
N LEU A 205 22.07 -3.79 4.05
CA LEU A 205 23.42 -3.24 3.83
C LEU A 205 24.09 -2.77 5.12
N THR A 206 23.32 -2.47 6.16
CA THR A 206 23.83 -2.03 7.47
C THR A 206 23.91 -3.15 8.50
N LEU A 207 23.62 -4.40 8.11
CA LEU A 207 23.86 -5.57 8.95
C LEU A 207 25.35 -5.80 9.18
N GLN A 208 25.68 -6.33 10.35
CA GLN A 208 27.01 -6.87 10.63
C GLN A 208 27.28 -8.08 9.74
N ALA A 209 28.50 -8.19 9.21
CA ALA A 209 28.89 -9.24 8.27
C ALA A 209 28.67 -10.66 8.84
N GLU A 210 28.83 -10.82 10.16
CA GLU A 210 28.62 -12.07 10.88
C GLU A 210 27.15 -12.50 10.94
N SER A 211 26.23 -11.54 10.84
CA SER A 211 24.78 -11.76 10.86
C SER A 211 24.22 -12.07 9.46
N VAL A 212 25.04 -12.00 8.41
CA VAL A 212 24.63 -12.32 7.03
C VAL A 212 24.72 -13.84 6.80
N PRO A 213 23.60 -14.54 6.54
CA PRO A 213 23.63 -15.98 6.33
C PRO A 213 24.48 -16.39 5.13
N VAL A 214 25.26 -17.47 5.30
CA VAL A 214 26.16 -18.00 4.26
C VAL A 214 25.41 -18.31 2.95
N SER A 215 24.14 -18.70 3.05
CA SER A 215 23.27 -19.03 1.92
C SER A 215 23.15 -17.87 0.91
N VAL A 216 23.13 -16.62 1.38
CA VAL A 216 22.89 -15.42 0.55
C VAL A 216 24.14 -14.59 0.29
N GLN A 217 25.28 -14.92 0.90
CA GLN A 217 26.53 -14.17 0.71
C GLN A 217 26.96 -14.07 -0.76
N GLN A 218 26.73 -15.11 -1.56
CA GLN A 218 27.03 -15.08 -3.00
C GLN A 218 26.09 -14.14 -3.78
N GLY A 219 24.84 -14.04 -3.35
CA GLY A 219 23.83 -13.16 -3.95
C GLY A 219 23.84 -11.73 -3.40
N TRP A 220 24.58 -11.47 -2.32
CA TRP A 220 24.63 -10.18 -1.63
C TRP A 220 24.95 -8.98 -2.55
N PRO A 221 25.83 -9.10 -3.56
CA PRO A 221 26.05 -8.03 -4.54
C PRO A 221 24.78 -7.56 -5.28
N ARG A 222 23.77 -8.43 -5.42
CA ARG A 222 22.49 -8.08 -6.04
C ARG A 222 21.70 -7.02 -5.27
N LEU A 223 22.00 -6.81 -3.98
CA LEU A 223 21.37 -5.74 -3.19
C LEU A 223 21.59 -4.37 -3.84
N LEU A 224 22.84 -4.03 -4.19
CA LEU A 224 23.12 -2.76 -4.84
C LEU A 224 22.54 -2.68 -6.26
N GLN A 225 22.56 -3.77 -7.02
CA GLN A 225 21.93 -3.82 -8.35
C GLN A 225 20.42 -3.60 -8.27
N GLY A 226 19.76 -4.22 -7.27
CA GLY A 226 18.34 -4.01 -7.00
C GLY A 226 18.05 -2.55 -6.64
N VAL A 227 18.84 -1.94 -5.76
CA VAL A 227 18.69 -0.51 -5.41
C VAL A 227 18.89 0.40 -6.62
N VAL A 228 19.89 0.11 -7.47
CA VAL A 228 20.09 0.85 -8.73
C VAL A 228 18.84 0.80 -9.59
N ARG A 229 18.26 -0.39 -9.78
CA ARG A 229 17.05 -0.56 -10.59
C ARG A 229 15.85 0.18 -10.00
N LEU A 230 15.70 0.16 -8.69
CA LEU A 230 14.64 0.89 -7.98
C LEU A 230 14.81 2.41 -8.16
N PHE A 231 16.02 2.96 -8.02
CA PHE A 231 16.27 4.38 -8.24
C PHE A 231 16.12 4.83 -9.70
N GLN A 232 16.39 3.96 -10.68
CA GLN A 232 16.13 4.25 -12.08
C GLN A 232 14.64 4.42 -12.37
N THR A 233 13.78 3.68 -11.67
CA THR A 233 12.32 3.64 -11.93
C THR A 233 11.51 4.49 -10.94
N LEU A 234 12.09 4.88 -9.81
CA LEU A 234 11.43 5.70 -8.79
C LEU A 234 10.93 7.06 -9.30
N PRO A 235 11.68 7.83 -10.12
CA PRO A 235 11.18 9.11 -10.64
C PRO A 235 9.90 8.97 -11.47
N ALA A 236 9.79 7.90 -12.26
CA ALA A 236 8.58 7.62 -13.03
C ALA A 236 7.40 7.29 -12.10
N ALA A 237 7.61 6.45 -11.09
CA ALA A 237 6.58 6.13 -10.10
C ALA A 237 6.11 7.37 -9.32
N LEU A 238 7.03 8.28 -8.95
CA LEU A 238 6.68 9.54 -8.29
C LEU A 238 5.78 10.41 -9.19
N LYS A 239 6.13 10.52 -10.48
CA LYS A 239 5.32 11.25 -11.46
C LYS A 239 3.92 10.62 -11.61
N ASN A 240 3.83 9.29 -11.71
CA ASN A 240 2.56 8.58 -11.82
C ASN A 240 1.68 8.83 -10.57
N ARG A 241 2.27 8.79 -9.36
CA ARG A 241 1.54 9.10 -8.12
C ARG A 241 1.05 10.55 -8.06
N GLU A 242 1.84 11.50 -8.56
CA GLU A 242 1.41 12.91 -8.66
C GLU A 242 0.27 13.10 -9.66
N GLU A 243 0.30 12.37 -10.79
CA GLU A 243 -0.75 12.38 -11.80
C GLU A 243 -2.06 11.77 -11.27
N ALA A 244 -2.00 10.60 -10.63
CA ALA A 244 -3.16 9.96 -9.99
C ALA A 244 -3.81 10.87 -8.94
N LYS A 245 -3.02 11.49 -8.05
CA LYS A 245 -3.54 12.46 -7.07
C LYS A 245 -4.20 13.68 -7.71
N ARG A 246 -3.77 14.09 -8.89
CA ARG A 246 -4.35 15.24 -9.60
C ARG A 246 -5.70 14.87 -10.22
N GLU A 247 -5.82 13.64 -10.71
CA GLU A 247 -7.07 13.10 -11.28
C GLU A 247 -8.13 12.90 -10.19
N ASP A 248 -7.77 12.31 -9.04
CA ASP A 248 -8.68 12.17 -7.88
C ASP A 248 -9.27 13.51 -7.41
N ASN A 249 -8.47 14.59 -7.48
CA ASN A 249 -8.91 15.92 -7.09
C ASN A 249 -9.81 16.60 -8.15
N PHE A 250 -9.77 16.14 -9.41
CA PHE A 250 -10.54 16.73 -10.50
C PHE A 250 -11.96 16.15 -10.58
N ASP A 251 -12.15 14.88 -10.21
CA ASP A 251 -13.49 14.26 -10.11
C ASP A 251 -14.37 14.93 -9.04
N PHE A 252 -13.77 15.41 -7.94
CA PHE A 252 -14.50 16.21 -6.94
C PHE A 252 -14.90 17.62 -7.42
N ALA A 253 -14.28 18.15 -8.48
CA ALA A 253 -14.56 19.50 -8.97
C ALA A 253 -15.67 19.53 -10.04
N ASN A 254 -15.83 18.46 -10.82
CA ASN A 254 -16.84 18.39 -11.89
C ASN A 254 -18.25 18.07 -11.39
N GLU A 255 -18.43 17.62 -10.14
CA GLU A 255 -19.78 17.36 -9.57
C GLU A 255 -20.48 18.64 -9.06
N TYR A 256 -19.80 19.79 -9.07
CA TYR A 256 -20.33 21.07 -8.57
C TYR A 256 -20.44 22.20 -9.62
N GLU A 257 -20.23 21.93 -10.91
CA GLU A 257 -20.29 22.94 -11.98
C GLU A 257 -21.36 22.67 -13.07
N GLU A 258 -22.43 21.92 -12.78
CA GLU A 258 -23.58 21.75 -13.70
C GLU A 258 -24.96 22.16 -13.13
N GLU A 259 -25.04 23.05 -12.13
CA GLU A 259 -26.32 23.63 -11.70
C GLU A 259 -26.27 25.15 -11.42
N GLU A 260 -25.78 25.96 -12.36
CA GLU A 260 -26.13 27.40 -12.40
C GLU A 260 -26.26 27.84 -13.86
N ASP A 261 -27.41 27.54 -14.49
CA ASP A 261 -28.09 28.43 -15.46
C ASP A 261 -29.26 27.73 -16.17
N GLU A 262 -30.33 27.40 -15.43
CA GLU A 262 -31.67 27.32 -16.05
C GLU A 262 -32.68 28.10 -15.18
N GLU A 263 -32.88 29.35 -15.58
CA GLU A 263 -33.90 30.27 -15.08
C GLU A 263 -35.31 29.67 -15.32
N TRP A 264 -35.90 29.10 -14.26
CA TRP A 264 -37.29 28.64 -14.25
C TRP A 264 -38.27 29.84 -14.19
N GLU A 265 -38.49 30.54 -15.32
CA GLU A 265 -39.65 31.42 -15.47
C GLU A 265 -40.92 30.57 -15.63
N GLN A 266 -41.63 30.41 -14.52
CA GLN A 266 -42.87 29.65 -14.39
C GLN A 266 -44.09 30.55 -14.66
N GLU A 267 -44.58 30.60 -15.89
CA GLU A 267 -45.98 30.97 -16.19
C GLU A 267 -46.68 29.82 -16.94
N ALA A 268 -47.33 28.95 -16.17
CA ALA A 268 -48.16 27.88 -16.70
C ALA A 268 -49.60 28.39 -16.93
N ASP A 269 -49.93 28.73 -18.18
CA ASP A 269 -51.32 28.88 -18.65
C ASP A 269 -51.82 27.52 -19.15
N TRP A 270 -52.68 26.86 -18.37
CA TRP A 270 -53.25 25.55 -18.65
C TRP A 270 -54.55 25.67 -19.45
N ASN A 271 -54.47 25.94 -20.76
CA ASN A 271 -55.64 25.74 -21.62
C ASN A 271 -55.32 25.57 -23.12
N ALA A 272 -55.10 24.34 -23.58
CA ALA A 272 -55.51 23.91 -24.93
C ALA A 272 -55.47 22.37 -25.06
N GLU A 273 -56.60 21.81 -25.48
CA GLU A 273 -56.82 20.40 -25.79
C GLU A 273 -56.12 19.94 -27.09
N ALA A 274 -55.77 18.65 -27.10
CA ALA A 274 -55.80 17.68 -28.21
C ALA A 274 -54.91 17.89 -29.45
N GLU A 275 -54.03 16.92 -29.72
CA GLU A 275 -54.11 15.99 -30.87
C GLU A 275 -53.05 14.85 -30.79
N GLU A 276 -53.33 13.75 -31.48
CA GLU A 276 -52.73 12.41 -31.43
C GLU A 276 -51.36 12.25 -32.16
N PRO A 277 -50.69 11.07 -32.14
CA PRO A 277 -49.22 10.93 -32.08
C PRO A 277 -48.53 10.70 -33.44
N GLU A 278 -47.26 11.10 -33.56
CA GLU A 278 -46.37 10.70 -34.66
C GLU A 278 -44.98 10.24 -34.16
N ASP A 279 -44.73 8.94 -34.37
CA ASP A 279 -43.45 8.27 -34.71
C ASP A 279 -42.15 8.72 -34.00
N VAL A 280 -41.89 8.20 -32.79
CA VAL A 280 -40.55 8.17 -32.18
C VAL A 280 -39.79 6.96 -32.73
N LYS A 281 -39.14 7.12 -33.89
CA LYS A 281 -38.20 6.14 -34.46
C LYS A 281 -36.92 6.84 -34.89
N ASP A 282 -36.05 7.15 -33.92
CA ASP A 282 -34.61 7.24 -34.21
C ASP A 282 -33.74 7.17 -32.93
N GLU A 283 -34.28 7.52 -31.76
CA GLU A 283 -33.49 7.56 -30.52
C GLU A 283 -33.06 6.17 -30.00
N SER A 284 -33.86 5.12 -30.26
CA SER A 284 -33.51 3.76 -29.82
C SER A 284 -32.31 3.17 -30.57
N ALA A 285 -32.04 3.63 -31.80
CA ALA A 285 -30.91 3.15 -32.59
C ALA A 285 -29.59 3.79 -32.12
N ALA A 286 -29.61 5.10 -31.84
CA ALA A 286 -28.48 5.81 -31.26
C ALA A 286 -28.13 5.29 -29.86
N TYR A 287 -29.15 4.97 -29.04
CA TYR A 287 -28.93 4.37 -27.72
C TYR A 287 -28.36 2.94 -27.81
N LEU A 288 -28.82 2.13 -28.76
CA LEU A 288 -28.26 0.80 -28.99
C LEU A 288 -26.84 0.84 -29.56
N GLU A 289 -26.50 1.84 -30.37
CA GLU A 289 -25.16 2.06 -30.89
C GLU A 289 -24.20 2.52 -29.78
N PHE A 290 -24.64 3.44 -28.92
CA PHE A 290 -23.93 3.85 -27.71
C PHE A 290 -23.67 2.66 -26.75
N LEU A 291 -24.70 1.85 -26.47
CA LEU A 291 -24.55 0.65 -25.65
C LEU A 291 -23.61 -0.38 -26.27
N ASN A 292 -23.57 -0.48 -27.60
CA ASN A 292 -22.69 -1.41 -28.31
C ASN A 292 -21.24 -0.89 -28.35
N GLU A 293 -21.03 0.42 -28.43
CA GLU A 293 -19.71 1.05 -28.27
C GLU A 293 -19.19 0.91 -26.83
N GLU A 294 -20.04 1.09 -25.81
CA GLU A 294 -19.68 0.80 -24.41
C GLU A 294 -19.37 -0.68 -24.18
N ALA A 295 -20.19 -1.59 -24.72
CA ALA A 295 -19.95 -3.02 -24.61
C ALA A 295 -18.67 -3.45 -25.34
N GLN A 296 -18.31 -2.80 -26.45
CA GLN A 296 -17.05 -3.05 -27.14
C GLN A 296 -15.84 -2.51 -26.38
N LYS A 297 -15.95 -1.36 -25.70
CA LYS A 297 -14.91 -0.89 -24.76
C LYS A 297 -14.68 -1.87 -23.61
N PHE A 298 -15.75 -2.47 -23.08
CA PHE A 298 -15.67 -3.54 -22.07
C PHE A 298 -15.12 -4.86 -22.61
N SER A 299 -15.33 -5.14 -23.90
CA SER A 299 -14.87 -6.37 -24.57
C SER A 299 -13.43 -6.30 -25.11
N SER A 300 -12.86 -5.09 -25.22
CA SER A 300 -11.47 -4.87 -25.66
C SER A 300 -10.49 -4.66 -24.51
N VAL A 301 -10.93 -4.87 -23.26
CA VAL A 301 -10.03 -5.07 -22.13
C VAL A 301 -9.44 -6.48 -22.30
N ASP A 302 -8.37 -6.57 -23.11
CA ASP A 302 -7.53 -7.76 -23.13
C ASP A 302 -7.04 -8.00 -21.67
N ASP A 303 -7.20 -9.24 -21.19
CA ASP A 303 -6.84 -9.78 -19.86
C ASP A 303 -5.34 -9.60 -19.47
N GLU A 304 -4.56 -8.76 -20.15
CA GLU A 304 -3.14 -8.51 -19.88
C GLU A 304 -2.85 -7.22 -19.09
N ASP A 305 -3.78 -6.24 -19.05
CA ASP A 305 -3.58 -4.96 -18.35
C ASP A 305 -4.24 -4.89 -16.94
N ASP A 306 -5.07 -5.87 -16.55
CA ASP A 306 -5.83 -5.89 -15.27
C ASP A 306 -4.97 -6.29 -14.04
N ASP A 307 -3.64 -6.33 -14.18
CA ASP A 307 -2.67 -6.78 -13.18
C ASP A 307 -1.70 -5.65 -12.76
N GLU A 308 -1.93 -4.41 -13.22
CA GLU A 308 -1.13 -3.25 -12.83
C GLU A 308 -1.58 -2.73 -11.46
N LEU A 309 -0.67 -2.77 -10.48
CA LEU A 309 -0.95 -2.29 -9.12
C LEU A 309 -1.07 -0.76 -9.11
N GLU A 310 -2.25 -0.27 -8.75
CA GLU A 310 -2.51 1.15 -8.55
C GLU A 310 -1.92 1.67 -7.24
N GLU A 311 -1.52 2.94 -7.23
CA GLU A 311 -1.05 3.60 -6.01
C GLU A 311 -2.24 3.93 -5.11
N GLU A 312 -2.21 3.48 -3.85
CA GLU A 312 -3.23 3.85 -2.87
C GLU A 312 -3.07 5.30 -2.44
N SER A 313 -3.87 6.19 -3.06
CA SER A 313 -3.80 7.64 -2.89
C SER A 313 -4.15 8.10 -1.46
N LEU A 314 -5.06 7.39 -0.79
CA LEU A 314 -5.69 7.80 0.47
C LEU A 314 -5.04 7.21 1.74
N LEU A 315 -4.29 6.11 1.63
CA LEU A 315 -3.68 5.46 2.80
C LEU A 315 -2.38 6.16 3.21
N GLU A 316 -2.37 6.77 4.40
CA GLU A 316 -1.15 7.33 4.99
C GLU A 316 -0.40 6.24 5.77
N THR A 317 0.84 5.94 5.37
CA THR A 317 1.70 4.99 6.10
C THR A 317 2.93 5.67 6.71
N PRO A 318 3.56 5.09 7.74
CA PRO A 318 4.86 5.55 8.23
C PRO A 318 5.94 5.62 7.13
N LEU A 319 5.79 4.84 6.06
CA LEU A 319 6.71 4.80 4.93
C LEU A 319 6.64 6.06 4.05
N ASP A 320 5.50 6.76 4.01
CA ASP A 320 5.39 8.01 3.23
C ASP A 320 6.38 9.08 3.71
N LYS A 321 6.68 9.10 5.02
CA LYS A 321 7.64 10.01 5.66
C LYS A 321 9.10 9.63 5.39
N VAL A 322 9.36 8.45 4.84
CA VAL A 322 10.71 7.99 4.52
C VAL A 322 11.18 8.64 3.21
N GLU A 323 12.35 9.28 3.30
CA GLU A 323 13.07 9.83 2.16
C GLU A 323 14.13 8.80 1.69
N PRO A 324 13.88 8.07 0.59
CA PRO A 324 14.70 6.95 0.17
C PRO A 324 16.15 7.33 -0.21
N TYR A 325 16.38 8.51 -0.78
CA TYR A 325 17.71 8.93 -1.20
C TYR A 325 18.62 9.17 0.02
N SER A 326 18.14 9.89 1.03
CA SER A 326 18.84 10.15 2.28
C SER A 326 19.06 8.89 3.09
N MET A 327 18.06 8.01 3.15
CA MET A 327 18.20 6.71 3.82
C MET A 327 19.31 5.87 3.17
N PHE A 328 19.30 5.77 1.83
CA PHE A 328 20.32 5.04 1.09
C PHE A 328 21.71 5.65 1.27
N LYS A 329 21.84 6.98 1.18
CA LYS A 329 23.10 7.67 1.42
C LYS A 329 23.66 7.34 2.82
N HIS A 330 22.84 7.41 3.86
CA HIS A 330 23.26 7.08 5.22
C HIS A 330 23.69 5.62 5.36
N ALA A 331 22.94 4.68 4.77
CA ALA A 331 23.28 3.27 4.78
C ALA A 331 24.61 3.00 4.07
N LEU A 332 24.83 3.63 2.91
CA LEU A 332 26.05 3.48 2.12
C LEU A 332 27.29 4.04 2.84
N LEU A 333 27.16 5.22 3.46
CA LEU A 333 28.24 5.83 4.25
C LEU A 333 28.57 4.99 5.48
N ARG A 334 27.56 4.46 6.17
CA ARG A 334 27.75 3.58 7.32
C ARG A 334 28.46 2.30 6.93
N LEU A 335 28.03 1.66 5.83
CA LEU A 335 28.68 0.48 5.28
C LEU A 335 30.15 0.76 4.92
N GLN A 336 30.45 1.91 4.29
CA GLN A 336 31.82 2.31 3.96
C GLN A 336 32.69 2.51 5.21
N GLN A 337 32.14 3.06 6.29
CA GLN A 337 32.87 3.34 7.53
C GLN A 337 33.07 2.08 8.38
N GLU A 338 32.02 1.28 8.55
CA GLU A 338 32.03 0.10 9.44
C GLU A 338 32.63 -1.12 8.74
N GLN A 339 32.43 -1.29 7.42
CA GLN A 339 32.85 -2.47 6.67
C GLN A 339 33.43 -2.13 5.27
N PRO A 340 34.61 -1.50 5.20
CA PRO A 340 35.20 -1.03 3.93
C PRO A 340 35.39 -2.14 2.88
N ALA A 341 35.80 -3.34 3.31
CA ALA A 341 36.02 -4.46 2.40
C ALA A 341 34.72 -4.96 1.75
N LEU A 342 33.60 -4.95 2.50
CA LEU A 342 32.30 -5.31 1.95
C LEU A 342 31.81 -4.23 0.98
N TYR A 343 31.97 -2.95 1.35
CA TYR A 343 31.68 -1.82 0.46
C TYR A 343 32.43 -1.92 -0.88
N GLU A 344 33.73 -2.17 -0.85
CA GLU A 344 34.55 -2.33 -2.07
C GLU A 344 34.09 -3.52 -2.91
N ASN A 345 33.74 -4.65 -2.28
CA ASN A 345 33.25 -5.82 -2.99
C ASN A 345 31.92 -5.54 -3.70
N LEU A 346 30.97 -4.92 -2.98
CA LEU A 346 29.65 -4.60 -3.52
C LEU A 346 29.73 -3.59 -4.67
N THR A 347 30.52 -2.52 -4.50
CA THR A 347 30.64 -1.46 -5.52
C THR A 347 31.43 -1.91 -6.76
N LYS A 348 32.41 -2.82 -6.61
CA LYS A 348 33.18 -3.35 -7.73
C LYS A 348 32.34 -4.19 -8.70
N ASN A 349 31.24 -4.79 -8.23
CA ASN A 349 30.33 -5.57 -9.08
C ASN A 349 29.37 -4.71 -9.90
N LEU A 350 29.36 -3.39 -9.68
CA LEU A 350 28.56 -2.45 -10.46
C LEU A 350 29.30 -2.04 -11.74
N ASN A 351 28.58 -1.99 -12.85
CA ASN A 351 29.05 -1.43 -14.11
C ASN A 351 29.11 0.11 -14.05
N PRO A 352 29.75 0.80 -15.02
CA PRO A 352 29.89 2.26 -14.97
C PRO A 352 28.57 3.03 -14.92
N GLU A 353 27.51 2.55 -15.57
CA GLU A 353 26.19 3.18 -15.55
C GLU A 353 25.52 3.00 -14.19
N GLU A 354 25.60 1.80 -13.61
CA GLU A 354 25.09 1.51 -12.26
C GLU A 354 25.83 2.34 -11.20
N GLN A 355 27.14 2.52 -11.33
CA GLN A 355 27.92 3.39 -10.45
C GLN A 355 27.47 4.85 -10.54
N GLN A 356 27.12 5.33 -11.74
CA GLN A 356 26.57 6.68 -11.92
C GLN A 356 25.21 6.83 -11.25
N VAL A 357 24.34 5.81 -11.30
CA VAL A 357 23.05 5.84 -10.58
C VAL A 357 23.26 5.92 -9.08
N VAL A 358 24.16 5.12 -8.51
CA VAL A 358 24.49 5.18 -7.07
C VAL A 358 25.01 6.56 -6.67
N GLN A 359 25.94 7.13 -7.45
CA GLN A 359 26.46 8.48 -7.20
C GLN A 359 25.37 9.55 -7.35
N GLY A 360 24.50 9.40 -8.35
CA GLY A 360 23.35 10.27 -8.59
C GLY A 360 22.37 10.25 -7.41
N ALA A 361 22.07 9.07 -6.87
CA ALA A 361 21.20 8.93 -5.70
C ALA A 361 21.80 9.61 -4.45
N VAL A 362 23.11 9.48 -4.23
CA VAL A 362 23.82 10.18 -3.14
C VAL A 362 23.80 11.69 -3.34
N HIS A 363 24.01 12.17 -4.57
CA HIS A 363 23.93 13.59 -4.90
C HIS A 363 22.52 14.15 -4.71
N GLN A 364 21.49 13.41 -5.14
CA GLN A 364 20.09 13.77 -4.96
C GLN A 364 19.74 13.93 -3.48
N ALA A 365 20.24 13.04 -2.61
CA ALA A 365 20.08 13.18 -1.16
C ALA A 365 20.68 14.50 -0.63
N ASP A 366 21.84 14.94 -1.14
CA ASP A 366 22.43 16.23 -0.77
C ASP A 366 21.59 17.42 -1.24
N VAL A 367 21.05 17.35 -2.46
CA VAL A 367 20.18 18.40 -3.01
C VAL A 367 18.90 18.53 -2.15
N ILE A 368 18.26 17.41 -1.83
CA ILE A 368 17.06 17.38 -0.98
C ILE A 368 17.36 17.94 0.40
N ALA A 369 18.46 17.52 1.04
CA ALA A 369 18.85 18.02 2.36
C ALA A 369 19.11 19.54 2.36
N GLN A 370 19.78 20.06 1.33
CA GLN A 370 20.00 21.50 1.18
C GLN A 370 18.69 22.26 0.99
N ALA A 371 17.78 21.75 0.17
CA ALA A 371 16.46 22.36 -0.05
C ALA A 371 15.62 22.40 1.24
N GLN A 372 15.64 21.33 2.04
CA GLN A 372 14.97 21.29 3.34
C GLN A 372 15.53 22.33 4.32
N VAL A 373 16.85 22.49 4.39
CA VAL A 373 17.49 23.52 5.24
C VAL A 373 17.10 24.92 4.77
N GLN A 374 17.08 25.17 3.46
CA GLN A 374 16.66 26.46 2.91
C GLN A 374 15.19 26.75 3.19
N ALA A 375 14.30 25.76 3.04
CA ALA A 375 12.88 25.90 3.36
C ALA A 375 12.67 26.21 4.86
N GLN A 376 13.39 25.53 5.75
CA GLN A 376 13.34 25.81 7.19
C GLN A 376 13.84 27.22 7.53
N GLN A 377 14.89 27.70 6.87
CA GLN A 377 15.40 29.07 7.04
C GLN A 377 14.43 30.12 6.48
N ALA A 378 13.74 29.83 5.38
CA ALA A 378 12.72 30.71 4.82
C ALA A 378 11.52 30.85 5.77
N VAL A 379 11.03 29.74 6.32
CA VAL A 379 9.94 29.73 7.31
C VAL A 379 10.35 30.47 8.60
N ALA A 380 11.58 30.27 9.08
CA ALA A 380 12.10 30.97 10.25
C ALA A 380 12.26 32.50 10.05
N ASN A 381 12.45 32.94 8.81
CA ASN A 381 12.55 34.36 8.44
C ASN A 381 11.22 34.98 7.97
N GLY A 382 10.09 34.28 8.13
CA GLY A 382 8.76 34.77 7.77
C GLY A 382 8.45 34.76 6.25
N GLY A 383 9.24 34.01 5.47
CA GLY A 383 9.00 33.80 4.03
C GLY A 383 8.14 32.56 3.76
N VAL A 384 7.35 32.62 2.68
CA VAL A 384 6.58 31.48 2.17
C VAL A 384 7.55 30.41 1.63
N PRO A 385 7.44 29.14 2.02
CA PRO A 385 8.32 28.09 1.54
C PRO A 385 8.12 27.83 0.03
N PRO A 386 9.16 27.46 -0.72
CA PRO A 386 9.00 26.93 -2.06
C PRO A 386 8.23 25.59 -1.99
N GLN A 387 7.31 25.37 -2.92
CA GLN A 387 6.67 24.06 -3.10
C GLN A 387 7.77 23.07 -3.50
N LEU A 388 7.98 22.07 -2.64
CA LEU A 388 8.90 20.95 -2.85
C LEU A 388 8.23 19.87 -3.69
#